data_AF-A0A835NPU7-F1
#
_entry.id   AF-A0A835NPU7-F1
#
_cell.length_a   1.000
_cell.length_b   1.000
_cell.length_c   1.000
_cell.angle_alpha   90.00
_cell.angle_beta   90.00
_cell.angle_gamma   90.00
#
_symmetry.space_group_name_H-M   'P 1'
#
loop_
_entity.id
_entity.type
_entity.pdbx_description
1 polymer ?
#
loop_
_entity_poly.entity_id
_entity_poly.type
_entity_poly.pdbx_seq_one_letter_code
_entity_poly.pdbx_strand_id
1 'polypeptide(L)'
;DGTSSGKREKHPEACMDRATFACSTAFFRDFGNSAPGALPGGHVDFIDKVDSFTYSDFFRDYLIPNHPCIFSAKFTEDWGSRKTWVTWDGKPNFEHLLQKFGEAVVPVANCDVKEYNSNPKEQLPFKEFEDVYTTPVYFSSDWLNEYWDAVAVDDFRFVYMGPKGSWITTRSPGVVEDTISINHNWVNGCNVAVMWCFLQDELAAVQREISQWKDPMDDWHLQCQLIMKSCTGIDYKEFYNFLKVIAENRISILEKGLDEESSSQNNSKAAISTLGMLHAVFDLKRTVKVLSSLSANEDFRKLDLSSLSPSPEALLQHLESAIDTALL
;
A
#
# COMPACT_ATOMS: atom_id res chain seq x y z
N ASP A 1 50.16 3.20 14.82
CA ASP A 1 49.31 3.83 13.80
C ASP A 1 47.97 3.15 13.70
N GLY A 2 46.94 3.99 13.75
CA GLY A 2 45.60 3.65 14.20
C GLY A 2 44.81 2.76 13.25
N THR A 3 44.09 1.84 13.88
CA THR A 3 43.00 1.04 13.36
C THR A 3 41.86 1.92 12.84
N SER A 4 41.63 1.87 11.54
CA SER A 4 40.41 2.35 10.89
C SER A 4 39.23 1.48 11.34
N SER A 5 38.52 1.93 12.38
CA SER A 5 37.18 1.44 12.71
C SER A 5 36.22 1.88 11.61
N GLY A 6 35.78 0.93 10.79
CA GLY A 6 34.64 1.12 9.90
C GLY A 6 33.43 1.53 10.73
N LYS A 7 33.00 2.79 10.58
CA LYS A 7 31.70 3.22 11.04
C LYS A 7 30.67 2.38 10.28
N ARG A 8 30.02 1.44 10.96
CA ARG A 8 28.70 0.98 10.50
C ARG A 8 27.82 2.21 10.54
N GLU A 9 27.44 2.72 9.38
CA GLU A 9 26.39 3.71 9.26
C GLU A 9 25.15 3.13 9.95
N LYS A 10 24.79 3.71 11.09
CA LYS A 10 23.55 3.36 11.79
C LYS A 10 22.43 3.96 10.97
N HIS A 11 21.90 3.21 10.01
CA HIS A 11 20.54 3.49 9.56
C HIS A 11 19.62 3.45 10.79
N PRO A 12 18.66 4.39 10.91
CA PRO A 12 17.65 4.35 11.96
C PRO A 12 17.01 2.95 12.03
N GLU A 13 16.65 2.49 13.23
CA GLU A 13 16.07 1.15 13.41
C GLU A 13 14.87 0.97 12.46
N ALA A 14 15.02 0.02 11.54
CA ALA A 14 14.02 -0.32 10.51
C ALA A 14 12.83 -1.11 11.08
N CYS A 15 12.95 -1.57 12.32
CA CYS A 15 12.01 -2.48 12.98
C CYS A 15 11.08 -1.72 13.92
N MET A 16 9.82 -2.17 14.02
CA MET A 16 8.89 -1.67 15.02
C MET A 16 9.33 -2.05 16.44
N ASP A 17 9.48 -1.05 17.31
CA ASP A 17 9.81 -1.28 18.71
C ASP A 17 8.59 -1.67 19.58
N ARG A 18 8.87 -2.17 20.79
CA ARG A 18 7.82 -2.62 21.75
C ARG A 18 6.89 -1.51 22.22
N ALA A 19 7.38 -0.28 22.38
CA ALA A 19 6.57 0.84 22.84
C ALA A 19 5.58 1.27 21.74
N THR A 20 6.04 1.28 20.49
CA THR A 20 5.24 1.55 19.30
C THR A 20 4.18 0.47 19.10
N PHE A 21 4.53 -0.82 19.25
CA PHE A 21 3.57 -1.93 19.21
C PHE A 21 2.50 -1.84 20.32
N ALA A 22 2.89 -1.48 21.54
CA ALA A 22 1.96 -1.29 22.64
C ALA A 22 1.02 -0.10 22.38
N CYS A 23 1.57 1.00 21.85
CA CYS A 23 0.81 2.19 21.46
C CYS A 23 -0.22 1.86 20.37
N SER A 24 0.16 1.11 19.33
CA SER A 24 -0.75 0.73 18.26
C SER A 24 -1.88 -0.19 18.73
N THR A 25 -1.56 -1.15 19.61
CA THR A 25 -2.57 -2.02 20.23
C THR A 25 -3.56 -1.22 21.08
N ALA A 26 -3.09 -0.24 21.85
CA ALA A 26 -3.95 0.64 22.64
C ALA A 26 -4.82 1.52 21.74
N PHE A 27 -4.25 2.13 20.71
CA PHE A 27 -4.98 3.00 19.78
C PHE A 27 -6.18 2.29 19.15
N PHE A 28 -5.98 1.11 18.55
CA PHE A 28 -7.06 0.39 17.88
C PHE A 28 -8.06 -0.28 18.83
N ARG A 29 -7.68 -0.49 20.10
CA ARG A 29 -8.63 -0.90 21.15
C ARG A 29 -9.57 0.25 21.53
N ASP A 30 -9.02 1.46 21.68
CA ASP A 30 -9.73 2.60 22.26
C ASP A 30 -10.52 3.40 21.20
N PHE A 31 -10.02 3.51 19.96
CA PHE A 31 -10.63 4.30 18.88
C PHE A 31 -11.30 3.45 17.78
N GLY A 32 -11.16 2.12 17.85
CA GLY A 32 -11.74 1.19 16.88
C GLY A 32 -11.24 1.43 15.46
N ASN A 33 -12.15 1.54 14.50
CA ASN A 33 -11.85 1.85 13.09
C ASN A 33 -12.10 3.33 12.75
N SER A 34 -12.35 4.17 13.76
CA SER A 34 -12.60 5.60 13.55
C SER A 34 -11.29 6.25 13.11
N ALA A 35 -11.26 6.86 11.93
CA ALA A 35 -10.16 7.74 11.58
C ALA A 35 -10.06 8.81 12.68
N PRO A 36 -8.86 9.08 13.24
CA PRO A 36 -8.75 10.19 14.17
C PRO A 36 -9.17 11.46 13.43
N GLY A 37 -9.86 12.34 14.16
CA GLY A 37 -10.35 13.59 13.61
C GLY A 37 -9.22 14.33 12.89
N ALA A 38 -9.57 14.97 11.77
CA ALA A 38 -8.62 15.73 10.95
C ALA A 38 -7.69 16.58 11.81
N LEU A 39 -6.41 16.64 11.43
CA LEU A 39 -5.39 17.44 12.11
C LEU A 39 -5.95 18.82 12.47
N PRO A 40 -6.02 19.19 13.75
CA PRO A 40 -6.43 20.53 14.13
C PRO A 40 -5.38 21.52 13.60
N GLY A 41 -5.70 22.16 12.47
CA GLY A 41 -4.88 23.23 11.89
C GLY A 41 -4.33 23.01 10.47
N GLY A 42 -4.57 21.86 9.82
CA GLY A 42 -4.15 21.63 8.43
C GLY A 42 -2.63 21.73 8.19
N HIS A 43 -1.82 21.64 9.26
CA HIS A 43 -0.36 21.66 9.17
C HIS A 43 0.12 20.30 8.68
N VAL A 44 1.07 20.30 7.74
CA VAL A 44 1.76 19.10 7.26
C VAL A 44 3.20 19.18 7.70
N ASP A 45 3.65 18.21 8.49
CA ASP A 45 5.00 18.20 9.03
C ASP A 45 6.04 17.98 7.91
N PHE A 46 7.18 18.67 8.02
CA PHE A 46 8.33 18.49 7.14
C PHE A 46 9.45 17.75 7.88
N ILE A 47 9.75 16.53 7.43
CA ILE A 47 10.70 15.61 8.05
C ILE A 47 12.04 15.72 7.32
N ASP A 48 13.06 16.27 7.98
CA ASP A 48 14.41 16.49 7.41
C ASP A 48 15.52 15.71 8.13
N LYS A 49 15.20 15.02 9.22
CA LYS A 49 16.17 14.39 10.11
C LYS A 49 16.43 12.91 9.76
N VAL A 50 17.05 12.66 8.62
CA VAL A 50 17.31 11.29 8.10
C VAL A 50 18.04 10.40 9.13
N ASP A 51 19.02 10.95 9.87
CA ASP A 51 19.87 10.18 10.78
C ASP A 51 19.19 9.78 12.10
N SER A 52 18.09 10.44 12.46
CA SER A 52 17.44 10.23 13.77
C SER A 52 15.97 9.84 13.69
N PHE A 53 15.34 9.98 12.52
CA PHE A 53 13.94 9.64 12.34
C PHE A 53 13.82 8.14 12.10
N THR A 54 13.12 7.42 12.98
CA THR A 54 13.01 5.96 12.91
C THR A 54 11.71 5.51 12.26
N TYR A 55 11.64 4.24 11.86
CA TYR A 55 10.38 3.64 11.41
C TYR A 55 9.30 3.74 12.49
N SER A 56 9.66 3.50 13.76
CA SER A 56 8.75 3.65 14.89
C SER A 56 8.18 5.05 15.05
N ASP A 57 9.00 6.10 14.83
CA ASP A 57 8.51 7.49 14.86
C ASP A 57 7.49 7.73 13.76
N PHE A 58 7.82 7.28 12.54
CA PHE A 58 6.91 7.40 11.41
C PHE A 58 5.59 6.66 11.66
N PHE A 59 5.68 5.44 12.17
CA PHE A 59 4.52 4.60 12.44
C PHE A 59 3.60 5.22 13.47
N ARG A 60 4.16 5.65 14.61
CA ARG A 60 3.42 6.22 15.72
C ARG A 60 2.79 7.56 15.38
N ASP A 61 3.56 8.46 14.79
CA ASP A 61 3.18 9.87 14.65
C ASP A 61 2.38 10.13 13.36
N TYR A 62 2.50 9.25 12.35
CA TYR A 62 1.86 9.42 11.04
C TYR A 62 1.03 8.22 10.57
N LEU A 63 1.50 6.98 10.67
CA LEU A 63 0.74 5.83 10.13
C LEU A 63 -0.48 5.47 10.95
N ILE A 64 -0.33 5.27 12.26
CA ILE A 64 -1.45 4.97 13.16
C ILE A 64 -2.53 6.04 13.02
N PRO A 65 -2.22 7.35 13.11
CA PRO A 65 -3.24 8.37 13.00
C PRO A 65 -3.62 8.72 11.56
N ASN A 66 -3.01 8.10 10.55
CA ASN A 66 -3.22 8.43 9.13
C ASN A 66 -3.03 9.93 8.83
N HIS A 67 -1.96 10.52 9.37
CA HIS A 67 -1.63 11.93 9.20
C HIS A 67 -0.66 12.16 8.03
N PRO A 68 -0.89 13.19 7.19
CA PRO A 68 0.03 13.54 6.12
C PRO A 68 1.33 14.13 6.65
N CYS A 69 2.45 13.81 5.98
CA CYS A 69 3.75 14.43 6.20
C CYS A 69 4.54 14.49 4.89
N ILE A 70 5.58 15.32 4.87
CA ILE A 70 6.50 15.48 3.73
C ILE A 70 7.91 15.11 4.18
N PHE A 71 8.52 14.18 3.48
CA PHE A 71 9.93 13.85 3.67
C PHE A 71 10.79 14.78 2.80
N SER A 72 11.90 15.26 3.37
CA SER A 72 12.88 16.03 2.61
C SER A 72 13.51 15.20 1.49
N ALA A 73 14.09 15.89 0.50
CA ALA A 73 14.81 15.24 -0.59
C ALA A 73 15.98 14.35 -0.10
N LYS A 74 16.50 14.54 1.12
CA LYS A 74 17.60 13.73 1.66
C LYS A 74 17.24 12.24 1.76
N PHE A 75 15.96 11.91 1.96
CA PHE A 75 15.49 10.52 2.03
C PHE A 75 15.51 9.77 0.70
N THR A 76 15.76 10.47 -0.41
CA THR A 76 15.77 9.90 -1.77
C THR A 76 17.08 10.19 -2.51
N GLU A 77 18.09 10.78 -1.84
CA GLU A 77 19.35 11.24 -2.47
C GLU A 77 20.12 10.13 -3.19
N ASP A 78 19.99 8.90 -2.72
CA ASP A 78 20.62 7.72 -3.28
C ASP A 78 19.91 7.18 -4.52
N TRP A 79 18.65 7.56 -4.79
CA TRP A 79 17.86 7.07 -5.92
C TRP A 79 18.55 7.30 -7.27
N GLY A 80 18.57 6.26 -8.11
CA GLY A 80 19.13 6.33 -9.45
C GLY A 80 18.43 7.39 -10.32
N SER A 81 17.11 7.49 -10.22
CA SER A 81 16.30 8.50 -10.92
C SER A 81 16.74 9.93 -10.62
N ARG A 82 17.14 10.25 -9.39
CA ARG A 82 17.67 11.59 -9.04
C ARG A 82 19.02 11.92 -9.68
N LYS A 83 19.75 10.89 -10.12
CA LYS A 83 21.07 11.02 -10.75
C LYS A 83 20.98 11.01 -12.28
N THR A 84 20.01 10.29 -12.84
CA THR A 84 19.95 10.01 -14.29
C THR A 84 18.78 10.67 -15.01
N TRP A 85 17.64 10.86 -14.34
CA TRP A 85 16.43 11.44 -14.96
C TRP A 85 16.38 12.96 -14.88
N VAL A 86 17.37 13.58 -14.24
CA VAL A 86 17.43 15.02 -14.01
C VAL A 86 18.73 15.58 -14.58
N THR A 87 18.65 16.72 -15.25
CA THR A 87 19.82 17.48 -15.73
C THR A 87 20.45 18.30 -14.60
N TRP A 88 21.64 18.85 -14.86
CA TRP A 88 22.35 19.69 -13.89
C TRP A 88 21.58 20.95 -13.46
N ASP A 89 20.65 21.44 -14.29
CA ASP A 89 19.76 22.58 -14.00
C ASP A 89 18.42 22.16 -13.37
N GLY A 90 18.25 20.89 -12.99
CA GLY A 90 17.08 20.40 -12.25
C GLY A 90 15.89 20.01 -13.11
N LYS A 91 16.03 19.97 -14.44
CA LYS A 91 14.95 19.63 -15.38
C LYS A 91 14.95 18.15 -15.76
N PRO A 92 13.83 17.62 -16.28
CA PRO A 92 13.80 16.29 -16.87
C PRO A 92 14.88 16.08 -17.95
N ASN A 93 15.67 15.00 -17.80
CA ASN A 93 16.67 14.59 -18.78
C ASN A 93 16.01 13.75 -19.89
N PHE A 94 15.38 14.43 -20.85
CA PHE A 94 14.67 13.78 -21.95
C PHE A 94 15.57 12.90 -22.83
N GLU A 95 16.84 13.26 -23.02
CA GLU A 95 17.78 12.44 -23.82
C GLU A 95 17.96 11.07 -23.18
N HIS A 96 18.24 11.03 -21.88
CA HIS A 96 18.36 9.77 -21.14
C HIS A 96 17.03 8.98 -21.11
N LEU A 97 15.91 9.67 -20.85
CA LEU A 97 14.60 9.03 -20.76
C LEU A 97 14.15 8.44 -22.10
N LEU A 98 14.36 9.13 -23.22
CA LEU A 98 14.06 8.61 -24.55
C LEU A 98 15.00 7.48 -24.94
N GLN A 99 16.28 7.56 -24.56
CA GLN A 99 17.24 6.48 -24.81
C GLN A 99 16.85 5.19 -24.06
N LYS A 100 16.42 5.32 -22.79
CA LYS A 100 16.12 4.17 -21.93
C LYS A 100 14.68 3.66 -22.08
N PHE A 101 13.72 4.54 -22.27
CA PHE A 101 12.28 4.23 -22.25
C PHE A 101 11.52 4.70 -23.49
N GLY A 102 12.20 5.15 -24.56
CA GLY A 102 11.54 5.74 -25.74
C GLY A 102 10.60 4.78 -26.49
N GLU A 103 10.80 3.47 -26.35
CA GLU A 103 9.93 2.43 -26.92
C GLU A 103 8.82 1.98 -25.95
N ALA A 104 8.77 2.52 -24.73
CA ALA A 104 7.75 2.15 -23.75
C ALA A 104 6.38 2.69 -24.18
N VAL A 105 5.38 1.80 -24.22
CA VAL A 105 3.99 2.18 -24.43
C VAL A 105 3.44 2.75 -23.12
N VAL A 106 3.02 4.01 -23.12
CA VAL A 106 2.52 4.70 -21.93
C VAL A 106 1.16 5.35 -22.21
N PRO A 107 0.27 5.41 -21.21
CA PRO A 107 -0.96 6.19 -21.33
C PRO A 107 -0.62 7.69 -21.36
N VAL A 108 -1.03 8.39 -22.42
CA VAL A 108 -0.84 9.84 -22.56
C VAL A 108 -2.18 10.54 -22.37
N ALA A 109 -2.29 11.34 -21.32
CA ALA A 109 -3.45 12.19 -21.08
C ALA A 109 -3.34 13.47 -21.92
N ASN A 110 -4.35 13.75 -22.76
CA ASN A 110 -4.46 15.06 -23.40
C ASN A 110 -5.19 16.04 -22.47
N CYS A 111 -4.42 16.83 -21.72
CA CYS A 111 -4.96 17.79 -20.75
C CYS A 111 -5.78 18.92 -21.39
N ASP A 112 -5.68 19.17 -22.70
CA ASP A 112 -6.46 20.22 -23.38
C ASP A 112 -7.92 19.79 -23.64
N VAL A 113 -8.25 18.52 -23.45
CA VAL A 113 -9.58 17.95 -23.68
C VAL A 113 -10.14 17.41 -22.37
N LYS A 114 -11.33 17.88 -21.97
CA LYS A 114 -12.05 17.34 -20.81
C LYS A 114 -12.83 16.10 -21.22
N GLU A 115 -12.30 14.93 -20.93
CA GLU A 115 -13.03 13.66 -21.04
C GLU A 115 -13.15 12.96 -19.68
N TYR A 116 -14.30 12.30 -19.49
CA TYR A 116 -14.73 11.71 -18.23
C TYR A 116 -13.83 10.54 -17.79
N ASN A 117 -13.13 10.74 -16.68
CA ASN A 117 -12.79 9.78 -15.61
C ASN A 117 -12.02 8.48 -15.88
N SER A 118 -11.39 8.20 -17.04
CA SER A 118 -10.25 7.26 -17.11
C SER A 118 -9.59 7.21 -18.49
N ASN A 119 -8.26 7.26 -18.52
CA ASN A 119 -7.48 6.93 -19.72
C ASN A 119 -7.21 5.41 -19.75
N PRO A 120 -7.34 4.74 -20.91
CA PRO A 120 -7.01 3.33 -21.06
C PRO A 120 -5.51 3.08 -20.89
N LYS A 121 -5.16 1.95 -20.28
CA LYS A 121 -3.78 1.52 -19.96
C LYS A 121 -3.51 0.16 -20.61
N GLU A 122 -2.36 0.01 -21.25
CA GLU A 122 -1.86 -1.27 -21.77
C GLU A 122 -0.46 -1.51 -21.17
N GLN A 123 -0.15 -2.77 -20.78
CA GLN A 123 1.03 -3.12 -19.96
C GLN A 123 2.06 -3.96 -20.74
N LEU A 124 3.36 -3.74 -20.49
CA LEU A 124 4.51 -4.52 -20.97
C LEU A 124 5.65 -4.55 -19.90
N PRO A 125 6.60 -5.53 -19.95
CA PRO A 125 7.17 -6.13 -18.74
C PRO A 125 8.23 -5.33 -17.99
N PHE A 126 8.06 -5.38 -16.67
CA PHE A 126 8.82 -4.74 -15.59
C PHE A 126 10.12 -5.50 -15.27
N LYS A 127 11.23 -5.21 -15.97
CA LYS A 127 12.56 -5.78 -15.63
C LYS A 127 13.67 -4.77 -15.40
N GLU A 128 13.39 -3.46 -15.47
CA GLU A 128 14.42 -2.41 -15.41
C GLU A 128 14.25 -1.41 -14.25
N PHE A 129 13.33 -1.67 -13.31
CA PHE A 129 13.01 -0.72 -12.24
C PHE A 129 13.91 -0.80 -11.00
N GLU A 130 14.69 -1.88 -10.82
CA GLU A 130 15.56 -2.04 -9.64
C GLU A 130 16.63 -0.93 -9.54
N ASP A 131 17.03 -0.34 -10.67
CA ASP A 131 18.01 0.76 -10.70
C ASP A 131 17.38 2.17 -10.56
N VAL A 132 16.05 2.28 -10.54
CA VAL A 132 15.37 3.59 -10.59
C VAL A 132 15.21 4.19 -9.20
N TYR A 133 14.69 3.40 -8.26
CA TYR A 133 14.51 3.80 -6.87
C TYR A 133 14.40 2.57 -5.97
N THR A 134 14.71 2.74 -4.70
CA THR A 134 14.44 1.77 -3.63
C THR A 134 13.32 2.34 -2.76
N THR A 135 12.34 1.50 -2.40
CA THR A 135 11.28 1.92 -1.48
C THR A 135 11.87 2.19 -0.10
N PRO A 136 11.79 3.43 0.44
CA PRO A 136 12.25 3.71 1.80
C PRO A 136 11.52 2.85 2.83
N VAL A 137 12.20 2.46 3.91
CA VAL A 137 11.63 1.60 4.97
C VAL A 137 10.32 2.14 5.54
N TYR A 138 10.14 3.45 5.58
CA TYR A 138 8.91 4.10 6.04
C TYR A 138 7.67 3.64 5.24
N PHE A 139 7.85 3.33 3.96
CA PHE A 139 6.76 2.95 3.05
C PHE A 139 6.76 1.45 2.73
N SER A 140 7.55 0.62 3.44
CA SER A 140 7.69 -0.80 3.12
C SER A 140 6.50 -1.66 3.55
N SER A 141 5.66 -1.18 4.46
CA SER A 141 4.43 -1.87 4.86
C SER A 141 3.32 -1.71 3.81
N ASP A 142 3.55 -2.10 2.57
CA ASP A 142 2.65 -1.87 1.43
C ASP A 142 1.84 -3.10 1.04
N TRP A 143 0.68 -3.25 1.69
CA TRP A 143 -0.20 -4.39 1.46
C TRP A 143 -0.78 -4.38 0.04
N LEU A 144 -0.99 -3.20 -0.56
CA LEU A 144 -1.56 -3.08 -1.90
C LEU A 144 -0.61 -3.68 -2.91
N ASN A 145 0.62 -3.18 -2.99
CA ASN A 145 1.59 -3.71 -3.94
C ASN A 145 2.05 -5.13 -3.58
N GLU A 146 2.07 -5.52 -2.30
CA GLU A 146 2.34 -6.89 -1.89
C GLU A 146 1.32 -7.89 -2.45
N TYR A 147 0.03 -7.54 -2.43
CA TYR A 147 -1.02 -8.37 -3.03
C TYR A 147 -0.87 -8.45 -4.55
N TRP A 148 -0.69 -7.32 -5.22
CA TRP A 148 -0.61 -7.27 -6.68
C TRP A 148 0.65 -7.94 -7.24
N ASP A 149 1.79 -7.82 -6.53
CA ASP A 149 3.01 -8.58 -6.81
C ASP A 149 2.77 -10.10 -6.69
N ALA A 150 1.92 -10.55 -5.75
CA ALA A 150 1.62 -11.97 -5.55
C ALA A 150 0.69 -12.56 -6.62
N VAL A 151 -0.26 -11.76 -7.14
CA VAL A 151 -1.16 -12.20 -8.21
C VAL A 151 -0.58 -11.96 -9.62
N ALA A 152 0.46 -11.13 -9.75
CA ALA A 152 1.17 -10.81 -10.99
C ALA A 152 0.26 -10.27 -12.11
N VAL A 153 -0.74 -9.45 -11.74
CA VAL A 153 -1.73 -8.88 -12.68
C VAL A 153 -1.50 -7.38 -12.93
N ASP A 154 -1.07 -6.63 -11.92
CA ASP A 154 -0.88 -5.18 -12.01
C ASP A 154 0.14 -4.72 -10.95
N ASP A 155 0.43 -3.42 -10.89
CA ASP A 155 0.91 -2.77 -9.69
C ASP A 155 0.34 -1.35 -9.53
N PHE A 156 0.46 -0.81 -8.33
CA PHE A 156 0.00 0.53 -8.00
C PHE A 156 1.19 1.49 -7.83
N ARG A 157 2.24 1.26 -8.62
CA ARG A 157 3.48 2.05 -8.70
C ARG A 157 3.54 2.70 -10.08
N PHE A 158 3.38 4.02 -10.13
CA PHE A 158 3.30 4.73 -11.41
C PHE A 158 4.17 5.98 -11.44
N VAL A 159 4.62 6.33 -12.64
CA VAL A 159 5.35 7.56 -12.91
C VAL A 159 4.44 8.52 -13.66
N TYR A 160 4.24 9.71 -13.11
CA TYR A 160 3.68 10.83 -13.84
C TYR A 160 4.80 11.66 -14.42
N MET A 161 4.68 12.01 -15.69
CA MET A 161 5.54 12.99 -16.35
C MET A 161 4.65 14.00 -17.06
N GLY A 162 4.86 15.28 -16.82
CA GLY A 162 4.05 16.32 -17.43
C GLY A 162 4.77 17.66 -17.52
N PRO A 163 4.55 18.43 -18.59
CA PRO A 163 5.07 19.78 -18.68
C PRO A 163 4.38 20.69 -17.65
N LYS A 164 5.01 21.84 -17.38
CA LYS A 164 4.41 22.94 -16.65
C LYS A 164 2.98 23.22 -17.16
N GLY A 165 2.05 23.33 -16.22
CA GLY A 165 0.62 23.57 -16.49
C GLY A 165 -0.23 22.31 -16.54
N SER A 166 0.36 21.11 -16.50
CA SER A 166 -0.40 19.86 -16.39
C SER A 166 -1.20 19.78 -15.08
N TRP A 167 -2.34 19.09 -15.06
CA TRP A 167 -3.14 18.89 -13.85
C TRP A 167 -3.62 17.44 -13.72
N ILE A 168 -3.72 16.97 -12.48
CA ILE A 168 -4.39 15.72 -12.12
C ILE A 168 -5.75 16.12 -11.53
N THR A 169 -6.82 15.41 -11.88
CA THR A 169 -8.22 15.81 -11.68
C THR A 169 -8.53 16.35 -10.27
N THR A 170 -9.23 17.50 -10.25
CA THR A 170 -9.71 18.35 -9.14
C THR A 170 -8.80 19.48 -8.65
N ARG A 171 -9.17 20.72 -9.05
CA ARG A 171 -8.92 22.06 -8.46
C ARG A 171 -7.53 22.43 -7.89
N SER A 172 -6.47 21.68 -8.16
CA SER A 172 -5.11 22.13 -7.88
C SER A 172 -4.64 23.11 -8.96
N PRO A 173 -3.89 24.19 -8.61
CA PRO A 173 -3.14 24.92 -9.62
C PRO A 173 -2.22 23.90 -10.32
N GLY A 174 -2.23 23.90 -11.64
CA GLY A 174 -1.44 22.98 -12.44
C GLY A 174 0.03 23.00 -12.02
N VAL A 175 0.75 21.91 -12.31
CA VAL A 175 2.14 21.74 -11.91
C VAL A 175 2.95 22.94 -12.40
N VAL A 176 3.74 23.55 -11.51
CA VAL A 176 4.32 24.87 -11.76
C VAL A 176 5.56 24.82 -12.66
N GLU A 177 6.11 23.62 -12.86
CA GLU A 177 7.32 23.30 -13.62
C GLU A 177 7.17 21.93 -14.30
N ASP A 178 8.01 21.65 -15.30
CA ASP A 178 8.08 20.32 -15.90
C ASP A 178 8.48 19.31 -14.83
N THR A 179 7.68 18.26 -14.65
CA THR A 179 7.78 17.41 -13.46
C THR A 179 7.74 15.94 -13.83
N ILE A 180 8.60 15.16 -13.15
CA ILE A 180 8.50 13.71 -13.05
C ILE A 180 8.15 13.39 -11.59
N SER A 181 7.17 12.53 -11.38
CA SER A 181 6.71 12.13 -10.05
C SER A 181 6.56 10.62 -9.99
N ILE A 182 7.29 9.97 -9.09
CA ILE A 182 7.15 8.54 -8.78
C ILE A 182 6.12 8.43 -7.66
N ASN A 183 5.08 7.62 -7.86
CA ASN A 183 3.91 7.54 -6.99
C ASN A 183 3.58 6.10 -6.64
N HIS A 184 3.15 5.93 -5.39
CA HIS A 184 2.67 4.67 -4.83
C HIS A 184 1.31 4.94 -4.22
N ASN A 185 0.28 4.19 -4.62
CA ASN A 185 -0.92 4.12 -3.79
C ASN A 185 -0.69 3.08 -2.70
N TRP A 186 -1.15 3.36 -1.49
CA TRP A 186 -0.69 2.63 -0.32
C TRP A 186 -1.81 2.27 0.66
N VAL A 187 -1.91 0.99 1.01
CA VAL A 187 -2.78 0.44 2.07
C VAL A 187 -1.94 -0.41 3.03
N ASN A 188 -2.27 -0.40 4.32
CA ASN A 188 -1.59 -1.16 5.35
C ASN A 188 -2.51 -1.48 6.56
N GLY A 189 -1.98 -2.13 7.58
CA GLY A 189 -2.74 -2.51 8.78
C GLY A 189 -3.41 -1.34 9.52
N CYS A 190 -2.89 -0.12 9.40
CA CYS A 190 -3.46 1.07 10.02
C CYS A 190 -4.75 1.53 9.33
N ASN A 191 -4.87 1.35 8.01
CA ASN A 191 -6.01 1.87 7.22
C ASN A 191 -6.86 0.79 6.51
N VAL A 192 -6.51 -0.50 6.60
CA VAL A 192 -7.28 -1.61 5.98
C VAL A 192 -8.75 -1.65 6.40
N ALA A 193 -9.06 -1.23 7.64
CA ALA A 193 -10.44 -1.14 8.09
C ALA A 193 -11.22 0.00 7.40
N VAL A 194 -10.55 1.10 7.06
CA VAL A 194 -11.13 2.20 6.28
C VAL A 194 -11.41 1.73 4.86
N MET A 195 -10.49 0.97 4.26
CA MET A 195 -10.71 0.32 2.96
C MET A 195 -11.94 -0.61 3.02
N TRP A 196 -12.09 -1.41 4.07
CA TRP A 196 -13.26 -2.26 4.24
C TRP A 196 -14.57 -1.47 4.39
N CYS A 197 -14.57 -0.36 5.14
CA CYS A 197 -15.73 0.54 5.21
C CYS A 197 -16.07 1.11 3.83
N PHE A 198 -15.08 1.60 3.09
CA PHE A 198 -15.26 2.10 1.74
C PHE A 198 -15.89 1.06 0.81
N LEU A 199 -15.39 -0.19 0.82
CA LEU A 199 -15.98 -1.26 0.00
C LEU A 199 -17.44 -1.53 0.37
N GLN A 200 -17.80 -1.49 1.65
CA GLN A 200 -19.21 -1.63 2.06
C GLN A 200 -20.08 -0.48 1.56
N ASP A 201 -19.58 0.76 1.64
CA ASP A 201 -20.29 1.94 1.16
C ASP A 201 -20.49 1.91 -0.36
N GLU A 202 -19.48 1.47 -1.11
CA GLU A 202 -19.53 1.30 -2.57
C GLU A 202 -20.50 0.20 -2.98
N LEU A 203 -20.52 -0.95 -2.30
CA LEU A 203 -21.51 -1.99 -2.58
C LEU A 203 -22.92 -1.46 -2.31
N ALA A 204 -23.11 -0.75 -1.20
CA ALA A 204 -24.39 -0.16 -0.86
C ALA A 204 -24.81 0.92 -1.88
N ALA A 205 -23.86 1.68 -2.43
CA ALA A 205 -24.12 2.63 -3.52
C ALA A 205 -24.58 1.91 -4.78
N VAL A 206 -23.86 0.89 -5.24
CA VAL A 206 -24.24 0.06 -6.40
C VAL A 206 -25.65 -0.53 -6.20
N GLN A 207 -25.90 -1.13 -5.04
CA GLN A 207 -27.20 -1.72 -4.70
C GLN A 207 -28.34 -0.69 -4.77
N ARG A 208 -28.12 0.56 -4.34
CA ARG A 208 -29.12 1.63 -4.46
C ARG A 208 -29.37 2.00 -5.92
N GLU A 209 -28.32 2.19 -6.70
CA GLU A 209 -28.40 2.59 -8.11
C GLU A 209 -29.13 1.56 -8.98
N ILE A 210 -28.96 0.26 -8.71
CA ILE A 210 -29.61 -0.81 -9.50
C ILE A 210 -30.76 -1.52 -8.76
N SER A 211 -31.29 -0.90 -7.70
CA SER A 211 -32.30 -1.48 -6.81
C SER A 211 -33.58 -1.94 -7.53
N GLN A 212 -33.99 -1.23 -8.58
CA GLN A 212 -35.18 -1.54 -9.39
C GLN A 212 -35.11 -2.91 -10.09
N TRP A 213 -33.91 -3.47 -10.25
CA TRP A 213 -33.67 -4.77 -10.89
C TRP A 213 -33.57 -5.93 -9.90
N LYS A 214 -33.72 -5.68 -8.59
CA LYS A 214 -33.52 -6.70 -7.55
C LYS A 214 -34.45 -7.89 -7.64
N ASP A 215 -35.76 -7.65 -7.78
CA ASP A 215 -36.76 -8.71 -7.86
C ASP A 215 -36.76 -9.48 -9.19
N PRO A 216 -36.59 -8.84 -10.37
CA PRO A 216 -36.56 -9.57 -11.64
C PRO A 216 -35.23 -10.28 -11.95
N MET A 217 -34.19 -10.16 -11.11
CA MET A 217 -32.84 -10.67 -11.36
C MET A 217 -32.39 -11.65 -10.26
N ASP A 218 -32.40 -12.94 -10.57
CA ASP A 218 -32.08 -14.00 -9.60
C ASP A 218 -30.65 -13.91 -9.04
N ASP A 219 -29.70 -13.40 -9.83
CA ASP A 219 -28.28 -13.24 -9.49
C ASP A 219 -27.90 -11.79 -9.12
N TRP A 220 -28.86 -10.97 -8.69
CA TRP A 220 -28.66 -9.54 -8.43
C TRP A 220 -27.46 -9.22 -7.52
N HIS A 221 -27.22 -10.05 -6.50
CA HIS A 221 -26.07 -9.89 -5.61
C HIS A 221 -24.72 -10.06 -6.34
N LEU A 222 -24.63 -10.98 -7.31
CA LEU A 222 -23.43 -11.17 -8.11
C LEU A 222 -23.24 -10.00 -9.10
N GLN A 223 -24.33 -9.49 -9.68
CA GLN A 223 -24.27 -8.30 -10.54
C GLN A 223 -23.83 -7.05 -9.76
N CYS A 224 -24.27 -6.91 -8.50
CA CYS A 224 -23.77 -5.85 -7.61
C CYS A 224 -22.26 -5.95 -7.40
N GLN A 225 -21.72 -7.16 -7.13
CA GLN A 225 -20.27 -7.37 -6.97
C GLN A 225 -19.51 -7.05 -8.25
N LEU A 226 -20.03 -7.45 -9.42
CA LEU A 226 -19.41 -7.18 -10.72
C LEU A 226 -19.32 -5.67 -11.01
N ILE A 227 -20.39 -4.92 -10.76
CA ILE A 227 -20.41 -3.47 -10.95
C ILE A 227 -19.48 -2.80 -9.92
N MET A 228 -19.56 -3.19 -8.64
CA MET A 228 -18.63 -2.72 -7.61
C MET A 228 -17.18 -2.87 -8.08
N LYS A 229 -16.82 -4.07 -8.56
CA LYS A 229 -15.45 -4.37 -8.98
C LYS A 229 -14.99 -3.46 -10.12
N SER A 230 -15.88 -3.09 -11.03
CA SER A 230 -15.55 -2.14 -12.10
C SER A 230 -15.29 -0.72 -11.57
N CYS A 231 -15.88 -0.34 -10.44
CA CYS A 231 -15.70 0.97 -9.81
C CYS A 231 -14.51 1.02 -8.85
N THR A 232 -14.32 -0.03 -8.05
CA THR A 232 -13.34 -0.10 -6.94
C THR A 232 -12.07 -0.85 -7.31
N GLY A 233 -12.09 -1.63 -8.39
CA GLY A 233 -11.02 -2.54 -8.79
C GLY A 233 -11.03 -3.90 -8.08
N ILE A 234 -11.85 -4.08 -7.04
CA ILE A 234 -11.88 -5.32 -6.24
C ILE A 234 -13.29 -5.61 -5.71
N ASP A 235 -13.70 -6.88 -5.75
CA ASP A 235 -14.93 -7.36 -5.10
C ASP A 235 -14.67 -7.93 -3.68
N TYR A 236 -15.71 -8.39 -2.99
CA TYR A 236 -15.54 -8.94 -1.63
C TYR A 236 -14.73 -10.25 -1.59
N LYS A 237 -14.80 -11.10 -2.61
CA LYS A 237 -14.01 -12.35 -2.65
C LYS A 237 -12.54 -12.04 -2.90
N GLU A 238 -12.26 -11.07 -3.76
CA GLU A 238 -10.91 -10.60 -3.98
C GLU A 238 -10.37 -9.85 -2.77
N PHE A 239 -11.20 -9.11 -2.04
CA PHE A 239 -10.81 -8.52 -0.76
C PHE A 239 -10.48 -9.58 0.31
N TYR A 240 -11.19 -10.72 0.33
CA TYR A 240 -10.77 -11.87 1.13
C TYR A 240 -9.39 -12.38 0.70
N ASN A 241 -9.16 -12.57 -0.61
CA ASN A 241 -7.86 -13.02 -1.11
C ASN A 241 -6.73 -12.02 -0.81
N PHE A 242 -7.02 -10.73 -0.83
CA PHE A 242 -6.12 -9.68 -0.38
C PHE A 242 -5.71 -9.90 1.07
N LEU A 243 -6.67 -10.02 1.99
CA LEU A 243 -6.38 -10.30 3.42
C LEU A 243 -5.62 -11.60 3.61
N LYS A 244 -5.97 -12.65 2.85
CA LYS A 244 -5.31 -13.96 2.88
C LYS A 244 -3.83 -13.87 2.49
N VAL A 245 -3.50 -13.19 1.39
CA VAL A 245 -2.10 -13.06 0.93
C VAL A 245 -1.25 -12.36 1.98
N ILE A 246 -1.76 -11.26 2.56
CA ILE A 246 -1.07 -10.53 3.62
C ILE A 246 -0.87 -11.44 4.83
N ALA A 247 -1.93 -12.10 5.29
CA ALA A 247 -1.91 -13.05 6.40
C ALA A 247 -0.84 -14.13 6.23
N GLU A 248 -0.84 -14.83 5.09
CA GLU A 248 0.10 -15.91 4.79
C GLU A 248 1.56 -15.41 4.74
N ASN A 249 1.79 -14.23 4.18
CA ASN A 249 3.11 -13.63 4.14
C ASN A 249 3.61 -13.26 5.54
N ARG A 250 2.75 -12.72 6.41
CA ARG A 250 3.13 -12.42 7.81
C ARG A 250 3.37 -13.70 8.61
N ILE A 251 2.52 -14.72 8.47
CA ILE A 251 2.73 -16.03 9.12
C ILE A 251 4.07 -16.61 8.69
N SER A 252 4.38 -16.59 7.38
CA SER A 252 5.65 -17.08 6.88
C SER A 252 6.86 -16.34 7.47
N ILE A 253 6.75 -15.03 7.75
CA ILE A 253 7.80 -14.26 8.42
C ILE A 253 7.97 -14.70 9.88
N LEU A 254 6.87 -14.93 10.60
CA LEU A 254 6.90 -15.39 11.99
C LEU A 254 7.49 -16.81 12.11
N GLU A 255 7.17 -17.69 11.16
CA GLU A 255 7.71 -19.05 11.09
C GLU A 255 9.20 -19.05 10.72
N LYS A 256 9.60 -18.28 9.70
CA LYS A 256 11.01 -18.20 9.25
C LYS A 256 11.92 -17.46 10.22
N GLY A 257 11.38 -16.62 11.10
CA GLY A 257 12.15 -16.04 12.20
C GLY A 257 12.69 -17.07 13.20
N LEU A 258 12.24 -18.34 13.11
CA LEU A 258 12.68 -19.45 13.93
C LEU A 258 13.77 -20.33 13.27
N ASP A 259 13.92 -20.24 11.93
CA ASP A 259 14.86 -21.07 11.15
C ASP A 259 15.71 -20.16 10.23
N GLU A 260 16.95 -19.86 10.63
CA GLU A 260 17.89 -19.15 9.76
C GLU A 260 18.27 -19.98 8.52
N GLU A 261 18.50 -19.26 7.42
CA GLU A 261 19.01 -19.68 6.10
C GLU A 261 18.00 -20.31 5.12
N SER A 262 17.47 -19.51 4.19
CA SER A 262 17.81 -19.63 2.76
C SER A 262 17.03 -18.70 1.81
N SER A 263 17.83 -18.05 0.95
CA SER A 263 17.62 -17.60 -0.44
C SER A 263 16.25 -17.09 -0.94
N SER A 264 16.26 -15.80 -1.30
CA SER A 264 15.70 -15.17 -2.50
C SER A 264 14.41 -15.74 -3.10
N GLN A 265 13.31 -15.01 -2.91
CA GLN A 265 12.43 -14.55 -4.00
C GLN A 265 11.36 -13.57 -3.46
N ASN A 266 11.23 -12.43 -4.16
CA ASN A 266 10.38 -11.25 -3.95
C ASN A 266 10.93 -10.14 -3.02
N ASN A 267 11.21 -8.97 -3.62
CA ASN A 267 11.68 -7.74 -2.95
C ASN A 267 10.70 -7.26 -1.85
N SER A 268 9.39 -7.48 -2.01
CA SER A 268 8.37 -7.13 -1.01
C SER A 268 8.52 -7.92 0.30
N LYS A 269 8.79 -9.24 0.23
CA LYS A 269 9.02 -10.08 1.41
C LYS A 269 10.29 -9.68 2.18
N ALA A 270 11.35 -9.31 1.46
CA ALA A 270 12.57 -8.81 2.08
C ALA A 270 12.33 -7.49 2.81
N ALA A 271 11.58 -6.56 2.20
CA ALA A 271 11.27 -5.27 2.80
C ALA A 271 10.45 -5.41 4.10
N ILE A 272 9.41 -6.26 4.11
CA ILE A 272 8.57 -6.47 5.30
C ILE A 272 9.32 -7.20 6.42
N SER A 273 10.23 -8.13 6.08
CA SER A 273 11.09 -8.79 7.07
C SER A 273 11.90 -7.77 7.90
N THR A 274 12.29 -6.64 7.30
CA THR A 274 13.03 -5.57 8.00
C THR A 274 12.19 -4.84 9.05
N LEU A 275 10.86 -4.84 8.94
CA LEU A 275 9.93 -4.23 9.91
C LEU A 275 9.78 -5.07 11.20
N GLY A 276 10.18 -6.34 11.13
CA GLY A 276 10.31 -7.25 12.26
C GLY A 276 9.00 -7.87 12.76
N MET A 277 9.17 -8.77 13.73
CA MET A 277 8.12 -9.64 14.27
C MET A 277 6.93 -8.86 14.84
N LEU A 278 7.18 -7.76 15.56
CA LEU A 278 6.11 -6.96 16.18
C LEU A 278 5.21 -6.29 15.15
N HIS A 279 5.78 -5.82 14.03
CA HIS A 279 5.00 -5.29 12.93
C HIS A 279 4.15 -6.39 12.27
N ALA A 280 4.71 -7.58 12.07
CA ALA A 280 3.97 -8.71 11.53
C ALA A 280 2.80 -9.13 12.44
N VAL A 281 3.01 -9.18 13.76
CA VAL A 281 1.93 -9.46 14.73
C VAL A 281 0.88 -8.34 14.72
N PHE A 282 1.28 -7.07 14.60
CA PHE A 282 0.34 -5.96 14.44
C PHE A 282 -0.54 -6.16 13.20
N ASP A 283 0.07 -6.42 12.04
CA ASP A 283 -0.64 -6.64 10.78
C ASP A 283 -1.63 -7.82 10.91
N LEU A 284 -1.22 -8.94 11.50
CA LEU A 284 -2.10 -10.08 11.75
C LEU A 284 -3.30 -9.73 12.64
N LYS A 285 -3.10 -8.98 13.73
CA LYS A 285 -4.21 -8.51 14.58
C LYS A 285 -5.21 -7.65 13.81
N ARG A 286 -4.72 -6.80 12.90
CA ARG A 286 -5.57 -5.97 12.04
C ARG A 286 -6.32 -6.83 11.02
N THR A 287 -5.66 -7.82 10.41
CA THR A 287 -6.29 -8.77 9.50
C THR A 287 -7.39 -9.57 10.18
N VAL A 288 -7.15 -10.13 11.38
CA VAL A 288 -8.20 -10.84 12.17
C VAL A 288 -9.42 -9.95 12.36
N LYS A 289 -9.23 -8.71 12.81
CA LYS A 289 -10.33 -7.78 13.06
C LYS A 289 -11.18 -7.52 11.81
N VAL A 290 -10.56 -7.27 10.67
CA VAL A 290 -11.27 -6.99 9.40
C VAL A 290 -11.88 -8.26 8.84
N LEU A 291 -11.16 -9.38 8.85
CA LEU A 291 -11.66 -10.66 8.36
C LEU A 291 -12.88 -11.14 9.18
N SER A 292 -12.88 -10.98 10.51
CA SER A 292 -14.07 -11.26 11.31
C SER A 292 -15.27 -10.40 10.90
N SER A 293 -15.05 -9.12 10.57
CA SER A 293 -16.11 -8.24 10.08
C SER A 293 -16.61 -8.64 8.69
N LEU A 294 -15.71 -9.06 7.79
CA LEU A 294 -16.04 -9.55 6.46
C LEU A 294 -16.87 -10.84 6.56
N SER A 295 -16.43 -11.81 7.37
CA SER A 295 -17.15 -13.08 7.58
C SER A 295 -18.54 -12.89 8.21
N ALA A 296 -18.72 -11.84 9.02
CA ALA A 296 -20.02 -11.49 9.60
C ALA A 296 -20.95 -10.73 8.64
N ASN A 297 -20.43 -10.20 7.52
CA ASN A 297 -21.19 -9.37 6.59
C ASN A 297 -22.22 -10.19 5.80
N GLU A 298 -23.48 -9.73 5.76
CA GLU A 298 -24.57 -10.46 5.11
C GLU A 298 -24.37 -10.62 3.60
N ASP A 299 -23.87 -9.60 2.91
CA ASP A 299 -23.67 -9.66 1.47
C ASP A 299 -22.51 -10.58 1.09
N PHE A 300 -21.46 -10.65 1.92
CA PHE A 300 -20.39 -11.64 1.75
C PHE A 300 -20.91 -13.07 1.93
N ARG A 301 -21.75 -13.31 2.94
CA ARG A 301 -22.33 -14.65 3.21
C ARG A 301 -23.29 -15.15 2.13
N LYS A 302 -23.81 -14.27 1.27
CA LYS A 302 -24.63 -14.62 0.10
C LYS A 302 -23.80 -15.11 -1.09
N LEU A 303 -22.48 -14.87 -1.08
CA LEU A 303 -21.60 -15.31 -2.14
C LEU A 303 -21.28 -16.79 -1.99
N ASP A 304 -20.96 -17.46 -3.11
CA ASP A 304 -20.43 -18.82 -3.07
C ASP A 304 -19.01 -18.82 -2.48
N LEU A 305 -18.87 -19.20 -1.23
CA LEU A 305 -17.57 -19.24 -0.53
C LEU A 305 -16.80 -20.55 -0.77
N SER A 306 -17.37 -21.52 -1.49
CA SER A 306 -16.71 -22.83 -1.72
C SER A 306 -15.44 -22.71 -2.57
N SER A 307 -15.34 -21.64 -3.37
CA SER A 307 -14.14 -21.32 -4.15
C SER A 307 -12.99 -20.76 -3.31
N LEU A 308 -13.22 -20.38 -2.05
CA LEU A 308 -12.21 -19.80 -1.18
C LEU A 308 -11.41 -20.89 -0.47
N SER A 309 -10.09 -20.82 -0.59
CA SER A 309 -9.17 -21.74 0.09
C SER A 309 -8.03 -20.94 0.74
N PRO A 310 -7.80 -21.07 2.05
CA PRO A 310 -8.66 -21.73 3.05
C PRO A 310 -10.06 -21.07 3.14
N SER A 311 -10.99 -21.64 3.91
CA SER A 311 -12.25 -20.94 4.23
C SER A 311 -11.97 -19.75 5.17
N PRO A 312 -12.85 -18.73 5.21
CA PRO A 312 -12.67 -17.59 6.12
C PRO A 312 -12.51 -17.99 7.59
N GLU A 313 -13.26 -18.98 8.06
CA GLU A 313 -13.18 -19.49 9.44
C GLU A 313 -11.85 -20.21 9.70
N ALA A 314 -11.38 -21.03 8.75
CA ALA A 314 -10.12 -21.72 8.87
C ALA A 314 -8.93 -20.74 8.85
N LEU A 315 -9.00 -19.69 8.02
CA LEU A 315 -8.00 -18.63 8.01
C LEU A 315 -7.99 -17.89 9.36
N LEU A 316 -9.15 -17.50 9.90
CA LEU A 316 -9.23 -16.85 11.21
C LEU A 316 -8.58 -17.67 12.32
N GLN A 317 -8.89 -18.97 12.40
CA GLN A 317 -8.28 -19.86 13.40
C GLN A 317 -6.77 -19.95 13.25
N HIS A 318 -6.26 -20.03 12.01
CA HIS A 318 -4.82 -20.07 11.76
C HIS A 318 -4.15 -18.76 12.20
N LEU A 319 -4.76 -17.62 11.91
CA LEU A 319 -4.25 -16.31 12.31
C LEU A 319 -4.17 -16.14 13.82
N GLU A 320 -5.23 -16.53 14.55
CA GLU A 320 -5.27 -16.48 16.00
C GLU A 320 -4.17 -17.35 16.62
N SER A 321 -4.01 -18.59 16.14
CA SER A 321 -2.94 -19.50 16.57
C SER A 321 -1.53 -18.94 16.31
N ALA A 322 -1.32 -18.30 15.16
CA ALA A 322 -0.03 -17.72 14.80
C ALA A 322 0.31 -16.51 15.68
N ILE A 323 -0.68 -15.65 15.98
CA ILE A 323 -0.53 -14.51 16.90
C ILE A 323 -0.19 -15.00 18.31
N ASP A 324 -0.92 -16.00 18.82
CA ASP A 324 -0.69 -16.55 20.15
C ASP A 324 0.71 -17.14 20.25
N THR A 325 1.13 -17.93 19.26
CA THR A 325 2.48 -18.53 19.22
C THR A 325 3.58 -17.46 19.22
N ALA A 326 3.41 -16.38 18.45
CA ALA A 326 4.40 -15.31 18.35
C ALA A 326 4.50 -14.42 19.61
N LEU A 327 3.52 -14.49 20.52
CA LEU A 327 3.47 -13.69 21.75
C LEU A 327 3.76 -14.48 23.03
N LEU A 328 4.00 -15.79 22.93
CA LEU A 328 4.48 -16.65 24.02
C LEU A 328 5.95 -16.37 24.38
#